data_AF-A0A2N6PIG1-F1
#
_entry.id   AF-A0A2N6PIG1-F1
#
_cell.length_a   1.000
_cell.length_b   1.000
_cell.length_c   1.000
_cell.angle_alpha   90.00
_cell.angle_beta   90.00
_cell.angle_gamma   90.00
#
_symmetry.space_group_name_H-M   'P 1'
#
loop_
_entity.id
_entity.type
_entity.pdbx_description
1 polymer ?
#
loop_
_entity_poly.entity_id
_entity_poly.type
_entity_poly.pdbx_seq_one_letter_code
_entity_poly.pdbx_strand_id
1 'polypeptide(L)' 'MHKSQELIRSADAAAMLAIDRSTLSRWVKAGKLTPAVEGSGIRGERFFAREDVEALAAKPAALAQASKPVAS' A
#
# COMPACT_ATOMS: atom_id res chain seq x y z
N MET A 1 -20.11 -8.12 -12.93
CA MET A 1 -19.72 -8.47 -11.54
C MET A 1 -18.82 -7.35 -11.05
N HIS A 2 -19.37 -6.34 -10.38
CA HIS A 2 -18.56 -5.24 -9.85
C HIS A 2 -17.89 -5.75 -8.58
N LYS A 3 -16.66 -6.25 -8.73
CA LYS A 3 -15.84 -6.70 -7.60
C LYS A 3 -15.70 -5.48 -6.70
N SER A 4 -16.09 -5.62 -5.44
CA SER A 4 -16.19 -4.54 -4.46
C SER A 4 -14.92 -3.69 -4.48
N GLN A 5 -15.03 -2.41 -4.83
CA GLN A 5 -13.95 -1.42 -4.69
C GLN A 5 -13.70 -1.18 -3.20
N GLU A 6 -13.16 -2.19 -2.52
CA GLU A 6 -12.93 -2.13 -1.09
C GLU A 6 -11.70 -1.26 -0.84
N LEU A 7 -11.97 -0.06 -0.34
CA LEU A 7 -10.95 0.88 0.06
C LEU A 7 -10.39 0.45 1.41
N ILE A 8 -9.11 0.11 1.43
CA ILE A 8 -8.37 -0.26 2.63
C ILE A 8 -7.45 0.88 3.08
N ARG A 9 -7.22 0.97 4.38
CA ARG A 9 -6.30 1.98 4.94
C ARG A 9 -4.85 1.60 4.68
N SER A 10 -3.94 2.57 4.80
CA SER A 10 -2.49 2.34 4.73
C SER A 10 -1.99 1.19 5.63
N ALA A 11 -2.61 0.98 6.79
CA ALA A 11 -2.21 -0.09 7.70
C ALA A 11 -2.54 -1.49 7.13
N ASP A 12 -3.75 -1.67 6.59
CA ASP A 12 -4.17 -2.91 5.96
C ASP A 12 -3.38 -3.18 4.67
N ALA A 13 -3.15 -2.14 3.85
CA ALA A 13 -2.35 -2.27 2.64
C ALA A 13 -0.91 -2.71 2.94
N ALA A 14 -0.29 -2.13 3.97
CA ALA A 14 1.05 -2.51 4.42
C ALA A 14 1.09 -3.97 4.93
N ALA A 15 0.07 -4.39 5.69
CA ALA A 15 -0.05 -5.76 6.17
C ALA A 15 -0.21 -6.78 5.03
N MET A 16 -1.04 -6.48 4.02
CA MET A 16 -1.23 -7.34 2.84
C MET A 16 0.05 -7.49 2.02
N LEU A 17 0.84 -6.43 1.93
CA LEU A 17 2.14 -6.44 1.23
C LEU A 17 3.29 -6.97 2.09
N ALA A 18 3.04 -7.29 3.36
CA ALA A 18 4.05 -7.66 4.35
C ALA A 18 5.21 -6.63 4.46
N ILE A 19 4.88 -5.34 4.39
CA ILE A 19 5.83 -4.22 4.52
C ILE A 19 5.44 -3.31 5.69
N ASP A 20 6.36 -2.43 6.10
CA ASP A 20 6.03 -1.36 7.04
C ASP A 20 5.35 -0.15 6.37
N ARG A 21 4.57 0.62 7.14
CA ARG A 21 3.86 1.83 6.68
C ARG A 21 4.81 2.91 6.14
N SER A 22 6.04 2.98 6.65
CA SER A 22 7.08 3.89 6.12
C SER A 22 7.51 3.49 4.71
N THR A 23 7.62 2.19 4.43
CA THR A 23 7.90 1.66 3.10
C THR A 23 6.75 1.94 2.15
N LEU A 24 5.51 1.71 2.60
CA LEU A 24 4.31 2.06 1.85
C LEU A 24 4.30 3.56 1.50
N SER A 25 4.57 4.44 2.47
CA SER A 25 4.64 5.89 2.24
C SER A 25 5.72 6.27 1.22
N ARG A 26 6.88 5.59 1.23
CA ARG A 26 7.94 5.80 0.24
C ARG A 26 7.51 5.33 -1.15
N TRP A 27 6.77 4.23 -1.25
CA TRP A 27 6.24 3.73 -2.52
C TRP A 27 5.20 4.68 -3.11
N VAL A 28 4.33 5.24 -2.28
CA VAL A 28 3.38 6.28 -2.69
C VAL A 28 4.12 7.51 -3.22
N LYS A 29 5.10 8.02 -2.48
CA LYS A 29 5.95 9.14 -2.94
C LYS A 29 6.69 8.84 -4.24
N ALA A 30 7.07 7.59 -4.46
CA ALA A 30 7.74 7.13 -5.68
C ALA A 30 6.76 6.80 -6.83
N GLY A 31 5.45 6.95 -6.64
CA GLY A 31 4.44 6.64 -7.65
C GLY A 31 4.26 5.14 -7.93
N LYS A 32 4.75 4.26 -7.04
CA LYS A 32 4.63 2.80 -7.18
C LYS A 32 3.25 2.28 -6.79
N LEU A 33 2.56 3.00 -5.92
CA LEU A 33 1.21 2.71 -5.47
C LEU A 33 0.47 4.03 -5.30
N THR A 34 -0.69 4.16 -5.94
CA THR A 34 -1.48 5.39 -5.88
C THR A 34 -2.62 5.22 -4.89
N PRO A 35 -2.79 6.12 -3.92
CA PRO A 35 -3.98 6.14 -3.08
C PRO A 35 -5.20 6.50 -3.94
N ALA A 36 -6.26 5.71 -3.80
CA ALA A 36 -7.53 5.96 -4.46
C ALA A 36 -8.26 7.16 -3.84
N VAL A 37 -8.08 7.37 -2.53
CA VAL A 37 -8.59 8.55 -1.81
C VAL A 37 -7.51 9.06 -0.88
N GLU A 38 -7.23 10.35 -0.96
CA GLU A 38 -6.43 11.08 0.03
C GLU A 38 -7.37 11.96 0.85
N GLY A 39 -7.52 11.66 2.14
CA GLY A 39 -8.33 12.47 3.05
C GLY A 39 -7.65 13.82 3.30
N SER A 40 -8.41 14.92 3.23
CA SER A 40 -7.89 16.28 3.48
C SER A 40 -7.67 16.62 4.97
N GLY A 41 -7.64 15.61 5.84
CA GLY A 41 -7.47 15.77 7.29
C GLY A 41 -6.02 15.98 7.74
N ILE A 42 -5.85 16.33 9.02
CA ILE A 42 -4.56 16.71 9.67
C ILE A 42 -3.44 15.66 9.49
N ARG A 43 -3.77 14.38 9.29
CA ARG A 43 -2.79 13.29 9.08
C ARG A 43 -2.73 12.75 7.65
N GLY A 44 -3.55 13.27 6.73
CA GLY A 44 -3.60 12.79 5.34
C GLY A 44 -3.85 11.29 5.24
N GLU A 45 -4.99 10.82 5.77
CA GLU A 45 -5.34 9.39 5.66
C GLU A 45 -5.45 9.00 4.19
N ARG A 46 -4.74 7.92 3.82
CA ARG A 46 -4.75 7.39 2.47
C ARG A 46 -5.51 6.09 2.44
N PHE A 47 -6.40 5.98 1.47
CA PHE A 47 -7.13 4.77 1.18
C PHE A 47 -6.66 4.23 -0.17
N PHE A 48 -6.47 2.93 -0.23
CA PHE A 48 -6.00 2.20 -1.40
C PHE A 48 -7.08 1.23 -1.83
N ALA A 49 -7.25 1.03 -3.13
CA ALA A 49 -8.11 -0.04 -3.60
C ALA A 49 -7.44 -1.38 -3.26
N ARG A 50 -8.18 -2.28 -2.61
CA ARG A 50 -7.67 -3.63 -2.27
C ARG A 50 -7.14 -4.35 -3.51
N GLU A 51 -7.80 -4.20 -4.64
CA GLU A 51 -7.40 -4.83 -5.91
C GLU A 51 -6.02 -4.38 -6.40
N ASP A 52 -5.68 -3.10 -6.26
CA ASP A 52 -4.38 -2.56 -6.67
C ASP A 52 -3.27 -3.11 -5.78
N VAL A 53 -3.56 -3.23 -4.48
CA VAL A 53 -2.64 -3.80 -3.49
C VAL A 53 -2.43 -5.29 -3.76
N GLU A 54 -3.49 -6.03 -4.05
CA GLU A 54 -3.44 -7.45 -4.42
C GLU A 54 -2.68 -7.66 -5.74
N ALA A 55 -2.93 -6.83 -6.75
CA ALA A 55 -2.22 -6.87 -8.03
C ALA A 55 -0.72 -6.57 -7.85
N LEU A 56 -0.37 -5.67 -6.93
CA LEU A 56 1.01 -5.37 -6.60
C LEU A 56 1.68 -6.54 -5.85
N ALA A 57 0.96 -7.19 -4.93
CA ALA A 57 1.42 -8.38 -4.22
C ALA A 57 1.61 -9.58 -5.15
N ALA A 58 0.73 -9.74 -6.14
CA ALA A 58 0.76 -10.83 -7.12
C ALA A 58 1.88 -10.68 -8.15
N LYS A 59 2.60 -9.54 -8.20
CA LYS A 59 3.72 -9.30 -9.12
C LYS A 59 5.05 -9.68 -8.44
N PRO A 60 5.54 -10.93 -8.56
CA PRO A 60 6.50 -11.47 -7.60
C PRO A 60 7.97 -11.06 -7.83
N ALA A 61 8.27 -10.14 -8.75
CA ALA A 61 9.64 -10.07 -9.31
C ALA A 61 10.31 -8.68 -9.35
N ALA A 62 9.64 -7.58 -8.99
CA ALA A 62 10.24 -6.25 -9.22
C ALA A 62 10.48 -5.38 -7.96
N LEU A 63 10.03 -5.81 -6.78
CA LEU A 63 10.09 -4.99 -5.56
C LEU A 63 10.88 -5.59 -4.40
N ALA A 64 11.64 -6.68 -4.64
CA ALA A 64 12.54 -7.32 -3.66
C ALA A 64 13.71 -6.45 -3.17
N GLN A 65 13.69 -5.12 -3.37
CA GLN A 65 14.77 -4.23 -2.97
C GLN A 65 14.29 -3.18 -1.96
N ALA A 66 14.91 -3.26 -0.78
CA ALA A 66 14.76 -2.46 0.44
C ALA A 66 13.47 -2.77 1.23
N SER A 67 13.50 -3.50 2.35
CA SER A 67 14.38 -3.25 3.51
C SER A 67 14.49 -4.49 4.41
N LYS A 68 15.65 -4.59 5.08
CA LYS A 68 16.10 -5.57 6.09
C LYS A 68 15.10 -5.85 7.25
N PRO A 69 15.31 -6.91 8.07
CA PRO A 69 14.28 -7.55 8.89
C PRO A 69 13.79 -6.63 10.00
N VAL A 70 12.50 -6.72 10.31
CA VAL A 70 11.92 -6.12 11.51
C VAL A 70 12.57 -6.76 12.74
N ALA A 71 13.45 -6.01 13.40
CA ALA A 71 13.93 -6.28 14.74
C ALA A 71 13.58 -5.07 15.60
N SER A 72 12.55 -5.22 16.43
CA SER A 72 12.57 -5.05 17.89
C SER A 72 11.20 -4.68 18.43
#